data_AF-A0A1G8SE95-F1
#
_entry.id   AF-A0A1G8SE95-F1
#
_cell.length_a   1.000
_cell.length_b   1.000
_cell.length_c   1.000
_cell.angle_alpha   90.00
_cell.angle_beta   90.00
_cell.angle_gamma   90.00
#
_symmetry.space_group_name_H-M   'P 1'
#
loop_
_entity.id
_entity.type
_entity.pdbx_description
1 polymer ?
#
loop_
_entity_poly.entity_id
_entity_poly.type
_entity_poly.pdbx_seq_one_letter_code
_entity_poly.pdbx_strand_id
1 'polypeptide(L)'
;MSFFEGFKMGLELLWSMLTAIPLLTLGLILFFIGALSVAMIGKVLREHKLRKSGILEVDKMSGRKFEEYLQALLKARWYYVQLTPASGDFGADLILSSKGNRIIVQAKRYKRNVGVKAVQEIASAKSYYKMNKCWVITKNSDFYEVSCIELGCYRYRFQSGYGYNVFLQ
;
A
#
# COMPACT_ATOMS: atom_id res chain seq x y z
N MET A 1 -26.88 -20.62 -43.62
CA MET A 1 -27.28 -20.86 -42.21
C MET A 1 -26.25 -20.17 -41.34
N SER A 2 -26.69 -19.26 -40.47
CA SER A 2 -25.82 -18.30 -39.80
C SER A 2 -24.99 -19.00 -38.70
N PHE A 3 -23.75 -18.55 -38.51
CA PHE A 3 -22.86 -18.98 -37.43
C PHE A 3 -23.55 -19.01 -36.04
N PHE A 4 -24.50 -18.10 -35.83
CA PHE A 4 -25.32 -18.00 -34.63
C PHE A 4 -26.29 -19.19 -34.42
N GLU A 5 -26.78 -19.82 -35.49
CA GLU A 5 -27.63 -21.01 -35.38
C GLU A 5 -26.82 -22.21 -34.87
N GLY A 6 -25.61 -22.38 -35.38
CA GLY A 6 -24.68 -23.42 -34.90
C GLY A 6 -24.30 -23.21 -33.43
N PHE A 7 -24.08 -21.96 -33.01
CA PHE A 7 -23.82 -21.63 -31.60
C PHE A 7 -25.02 -21.92 -30.70
N LYS A 8 -26.24 -21.58 -31.17
CA LYS A 8 -27.50 -21.86 -30.45
C LYS A 8 -27.71 -23.36 -30.25
N MET A 9 -27.50 -24.18 -31.29
CA MET A 9 -27.60 -25.64 -31.19
C MET A 9 -26.58 -26.23 -30.20
N GLY A 10 -25.35 -25.71 -30.17
CA GLY A 10 -24.35 -26.10 -29.17
C GLY A 10 -24.78 -25.79 -27.74
N LEU A 11 -25.41 -24.64 -27.51
CA LEU A 11 -25.87 -24.22 -26.19
C LEU A 11 -27.04 -25.07 -25.68
N GLU A 12 -27.97 -25.44 -26.56
CA GLU A 12 -29.12 -26.31 -26.25
C GLU A 12 -28.67 -27.73 -25.88
N LEU A 13 -27.69 -28.29 -26.61
CA LEU A 13 -27.09 -29.58 -26.27
C LEU A 13 -26.45 -29.54 -24.88
N LEU A 14 -25.70 -28.48 -24.60
CA LEU A 14 -25.07 -28.29 -23.29
C LEU A 14 -26.10 -28.17 -22.17
N TRP A 15 -27.19 -27.44 -22.40
CA TRP A 15 -28.31 -27.28 -21.47
C TRP A 15 -28.99 -28.63 -21.17
N SER A 16 -29.25 -29.44 -22.21
CA SER A 16 -29.83 -30.77 -22.04
C SER A 16 -28.95 -31.69 -21.18
N MET A 17 -27.62 -31.67 -21.41
CA MET A 17 -26.66 -32.45 -20.62
C MET A 17 -26.57 -31.97 -19.17
N LEU A 18 -26.63 -30.66 -18.94
CA LEU A 18 -26.62 -30.07 -17.61
C LEU A 18 -27.85 -30.47 -16.78
N THR A 19 -29.03 -30.49 -17.42
CA THR A 19 -30.30 -30.88 -16.77
C THR A 19 -30.44 -32.39 -16.53
N ALA A 20 -29.76 -33.22 -17.32
CA ALA A 20 -29.83 -34.68 -17.20
C ALA A 20 -29.16 -35.22 -15.92
N ILE A 21 -28.12 -34.52 -15.41
CA ILE A 21 -27.35 -34.97 -14.23
C ILE A 21 -27.03 -33.77 -13.31
N PRO A 22 -28.06 -33.18 -12.67
CA PRO A 22 -27.92 -31.92 -11.92
C PRO A 22 -27.01 -32.05 -10.69
N LEU A 23 -26.89 -33.24 -10.11
CA LEU A 23 -26.07 -33.48 -8.92
C LEU A 23 -24.56 -33.40 -9.23
N LEU A 24 -24.14 -33.91 -10.39
CA LEU A 24 -22.74 -33.93 -10.80
C LEU A 24 -22.28 -32.53 -11.21
N THR A 25 -23.13 -31.79 -11.93
CA THR A 25 -22.83 -30.42 -12.37
C THR A 25 -22.74 -29.47 -11.19
N LEU A 26 -23.64 -29.57 -10.21
CA LEU A 26 -23.56 -28.82 -8.95
C LEU A 26 -22.28 -29.16 -8.18
N GLY A 27 -21.91 -30.45 -8.09
CA GLY A 27 -20.68 -30.91 -7.44
C GLY A 27 -19.41 -30.33 -8.06
N LEU A 28 -19.32 -30.32 -9.40
CA LEU A 28 -18.19 -29.71 -10.12
C LEU A 28 -18.13 -28.19 -9.90
N ILE A 29 -19.27 -27.50 -9.98
CA ILE A 29 -19.32 -26.05 -9.73
C ILE A 29 -18.84 -25.73 -8.31
N LEU A 30 -19.33 -26.45 -7.30
CA LEU A 30 -18.90 -26.27 -5.90
C LEU A 30 -17.41 -26.59 -5.71
N PHE A 31 -16.89 -27.62 -6.39
CA PHE A 31 -15.47 -27.96 -6.36
C PHE A 31 -14.60 -26.83 -6.94
N PHE A 32 -14.96 -26.29 -8.11
CA PHE A 32 -14.23 -25.18 -8.72
C PHE A 32 -14.32 -23.89 -7.88
N ILE A 33 -15.49 -23.57 -7.32
CA ILE A 33 -15.66 -22.43 -6.41
C ILE A 33 -14.83 -22.62 -5.13
N GLY A 34 -14.82 -23.84 -4.57
CA GLY A 34 -14.00 -24.20 -3.41
C GLY A 34 -12.50 -24.06 -3.69
N ALA A 35 -12.03 -24.60 -4.81
CA ALA A 35 -10.63 -24.51 -5.22
C ALA A 35 -10.20 -23.05 -5.44
N LEU A 36 -11.02 -22.24 -6.12
CA LEU A 36 -10.76 -20.81 -6.33
C LEU A 36 -10.75 -20.03 -5.01
N SER A 37 -11.72 -20.27 -4.13
CA SER A 37 -11.78 -19.60 -2.83
C SER A 37 -10.59 -19.96 -1.94
N VAL A 38 -10.17 -21.23 -1.89
CA VAL A 38 -8.95 -21.66 -1.18
C VAL A 38 -7.70 -21.01 -1.77
N ALA A 39 -7.57 -20.96 -3.10
CA ALA A 39 -6.43 -20.30 -3.75
C ALA A 39 -6.40 -18.79 -3.44
N MET A 40 -7.56 -18.15 -3.39
CA MET A 40 -7.68 -16.73 -3.07
C MET A 40 -7.37 -16.44 -1.59
N ILE A 41 -7.90 -17.25 -0.67
CA ILE A 41 -7.60 -17.19 0.76
C ILE A 41 -6.10 -17.41 1.00
N GLY A 42 -5.50 -18.40 0.33
CA GLY A 42 -4.06 -18.67 0.44
C GLY A 42 -3.19 -17.50 -0.02
N LYS A 43 -3.55 -16.83 -1.11
CA LYS A 43 -2.86 -15.60 -1.57
C LYS A 43 -2.98 -14.47 -0.54
N VAL A 44 -4.18 -14.23 -0.02
CA VAL A 44 -4.43 -13.19 0.98
C VAL A 44 -3.66 -13.46 2.28
N LEU A 45 -3.71 -14.69 2.80
CA LEU A 45 -2.99 -15.08 4.02
C LEU A 45 -1.46 -14.99 3.88
N ARG A 46 -0.91 -15.39 2.73
CA ARG A 46 0.52 -15.30 2.45
C ARG A 46 0.99 -13.84 2.47
N GLU A 47 0.23 -12.95 1.87
CA GLU A 47 0.53 -11.52 1.92
C GLU A 47 0.44 -10.96 3.34
N HIS A 48 -0.58 -11.33 4.12
CA HIS A 48 -0.68 -10.91 5.52
C HIS A 48 0.52 -11.37 6.37
N LYS A 49 1.01 -12.61 6.16
CA LYS A 49 2.15 -13.15 6.92
C LYS A 49 3.46 -12.43 6.58
N LEU A 50 3.73 -12.22 5.28
CA LEU A 50 4.92 -11.49 4.80
C LEU A 50 4.92 -10.02 5.28
N ARG A 51 3.74 -9.38 5.29
CA ARG A 51 3.58 -8.02 5.81
C ARG A 51 3.85 -7.98 7.32
N LYS A 52 3.27 -8.89 8.10
CA LYS A 52 3.50 -8.97 9.56
C LYS A 52 4.95 -9.24 9.92
N SER A 53 5.65 -10.12 9.20
CA SER A 53 7.06 -10.39 9.47
C SER A 53 7.93 -9.15 9.25
N GLY A 54 7.72 -8.41 8.15
CA GLY A 54 8.43 -7.15 7.92
C GLY A 54 8.16 -6.11 9.03
N ILE A 55 6.89 -5.96 9.44
CA ILE A 55 6.49 -5.02 10.50
C ILE A 55 7.22 -5.31 11.81
N LEU A 56 7.39 -6.58 12.17
CA LEU A 56 8.11 -7.00 13.38
C LEU A 56 9.62 -6.74 13.30
N GLU A 57 10.22 -6.91 12.12
CA GLU A 57 11.64 -6.59 11.92
C GLU A 57 11.90 -5.09 12.04
N VAL A 58 11.03 -4.26 11.45
CA VAL A 58 11.14 -2.79 11.53
C VAL A 58 10.93 -2.28 12.95
N ASP A 59 10.13 -2.95 13.78
CA ASP A 59 10.00 -2.62 15.20
C ASP A 59 11.29 -2.79 16.00
N LYS A 60 12.19 -3.67 15.56
CA LYS A 60 13.47 -3.92 16.22
C LYS A 60 14.61 -3.04 15.68
N MET A 61 14.39 -2.33 14.57
CA MET A 61 15.41 -1.46 13.97
C MET A 61 15.65 -0.22 14.83
N SER A 62 16.86 0.36 14.81
CA SER A 62 17.10 1.68 15.38
C SER A 62 16.49 2.78 14.50
N GLY A 63 16.41 4.02 14.99
CA GLY A 63 15.93 5.17 14.18
C GLY A 63 16.69 5.29 12.85
N ARG A 64 18.02 5.26 12.90
CA ARG A 64 18.88 5.34 11.72
C ARG A 64 18.69 4.17 10.74
N LYS A 65 18.55 2.94 11.24
CA LYS A 65 18.27 1.76 10.39
C LYS A 65 16.90 1.87 9.71
N PHE A 66 15.92 2.50 10.36
CA PHE A 66 14.62 2.77 9.75
C PHE A 66 14.71 3.80 8.62
N GLU A 67 15.54 4.83 8.77
CA GLU A 67 15.82 5.80 7.69
C GLU A 67 16.51 5.12 6.49
N GLU A 68 17.50 4.26 6.73
CA GLU A 68 18.16 3.45 5.69
C GLU A 68 17.18 2.51 4.97
N TYR A 69 16.29 1.87 5.73
CA TYR A 69 15.21 1.05 5.17
C TYR A 69 14.29 1.88 4.27
N LEU A 70 13.85 3.06 4.72
CA LEU A 70 13.02 3.96 3.93
C LEU A 70 13.75 4.45 2.68
N GLN A 71 15.05 4.71 2.77
CA GLN A 71 15.87 5.05 1.61
C GLN A 71 15.82 3.94 0.56
N ALA A 72 16.06 2.68 0.96
CA ALA A 72 16.02 1.53 0.05
C ALA A 72 14.62 1.35 -0.57
N LEU A 73 13.57 1.44 0.25
CA LEU A 73 12.18 1.30 -0.18
C LEU A 73 11.78 2.37 -1.22
N LEU A 74 12.14 3.63 -0.98
CA LEU A 74 11.80 4.75 -1.86
C LEU A 74 12.64 4.74 -3.15
N LYS A 75 13.91 4.33 -3.07
CA LYS A 75 14.75 4.07 -4.26
C LYS A 75 14.15 2.99 -5.14
N ALA A 76 13.65 1.88 -4.56
CA ALA A 76 12.96 0.82 -5.30
C ALA A 76 11.67 1.30 -5.99
N ARG A 77 11.10 2.42 -5.54
CA ARG A 77 9.96 3.10 -6.18
C ARG A 77 10.36 4.26 -7.09
N TRP A 78 11.61 4.27 -7.58
CA TRP A 78 12.11 5.24 -8.56
C TRP A 78 12.16 6.69 -8.05
N TYR A 79 12.34 6.88 -6.73
CA TYR A 79 12.70 8.18 -6.17
C TYR A 79 14.23 8.29 -6.02
N TYR A 80 14.78 9.47 -6.28
CA TYR A 80 16.12 9.80 -5.82
C TYR A 80 16.04 10.18 -4.36
N VAL A 81 16.83 9.53 -3.50
CA VAL A 81 16.72 9.66 -2.04
C VAL A 81 18.06 9.98 -1.41
N GLN A 82 18.12 11.08 -0.67
CA GLN A 82 19.26 11.52 0.11
C GLN A 82 18.89 11.56 1.60
N LEU A 83 19.75 10.99 2.45
CA LEU A 83 19.63 11.11 3.90
C LEU A 83 20.15 12.47 4.36
N THR A 84 19.49 13.07 5.34
CA THR A 84 20.00 14.26 6.01
C THR A 84 21.09 13.91 7.04
N PRO A 85 21.92 14.90 7.45
CA PRO A 85 22.85 14.72 8.56
C PRO A 85 22.11 14.34 9.85
N ALA A 86 22.75 13.55 10.72
CA ALA A 86 22.14 13.08 11.97
C ALA A 86 21.92 14.19 13.04
N SER A 87 22.41 15.41 12.79
CA SER A 87 22.30 16.56 13.68
C SER A 87 22.10 17.85 12.87
N GLY A 88 21.25 18.76 13.35
CA GLY A 88 20.99 20.03 12.67
C GLY A 88 20.08 19.89 11.45
N ASP A 89 19.25 18.85 11.44
CA ASP A 89 18.33 18.48 10.35
C ASP A 89 16.96 19.13 10.47
N PHE A 90 16.71 19.90 11.54
CA PHE A 90 15.46 20.58 11.83
C PHE A 90 14.24 19.65 11.82
N GLY A 91 14.46 18.36 12.12
CA GLY A 91 13.43 17.34 12.02
C GLY A 91 13.10 16.99 10.58
N ALA A 92 14.09 16.67 9.76
CA ALA A 92 13.92 16.05 8.44
C ALA A 92 14.93 14.94 8.29
N ASP A 93 14.51 13.74 7.91
CA ASP A 93 15.40 12.57 7.83
C ASP A 93 15.82 12.25 6.40
N LEU A 94 14.94 12.52 5.42
CA LEU A 94 15.20 12.26 4.00
C LEU A 94 14.77 13.42 3.11
N ILE A 95 15.49 13.59 2.00
CA ILE A 95 15.15 14.45 0.88
C ILE A 95 14.88 13.53 -0.32
N LEU A 96 13.69 13.64 -0.91
CA LEU A 96 13.32 12.95 -2.14
C LEU A 96 13.33 13.92 -3.31
N SER A 97 13.75 13.42 -4.47
CA SER A 97 13.58 14.10 -5.75
C SER A 97 12.94 13.16 -6.76
N SER A 98 11.87 13.62 -7.41
CA SER A 98 11.22 12.90 -8.50
C SER A 98 10.50 13.86 -9.45
N LYS A 99 10.80 13.76 -10.75
CA LYS A 99 10.15 14.53 -11.83
C LYS A 99 10.00 16.04 -11.52
N GLY A 100 11.05 16.67 -11.02
CA GLY A 100 11.08 18.10 -10.67
C GLY A 100 10.48 18.46 -9.32
N ASN A 101 9.88 17.52 -8.60
CA ASN A 101 9.42 17.73 -7.22
C ASN A 101 10.54 17.39 -6.25
N ARG A 102 10.83 18.32 -5.33
CA ARG A 102 11.66 18.04 -4.15
C ARG A 102 10.78 17.96 -2.91
N ILE A 103 10.96 16.88 -2.16
CA ILE A 103 10.11 16.49 -1.04
C ILE A 103 10.97 16.30 0.19
N ILE A 104 10.66 16.98 1.27
CA ILE A 104 11.28 16.74 2.58
C ILE A 104 10.49 15.69 3.35
N VAL A 105 11.14 14.78 4.06
CA VAL A 105 10.49 13.66 4.72
C VAL A 105 10.92 13.54 6.19
N GLN A 106 9.95 13.40 7.10
CA GLN A 106 10.19 12.88 8.45
C GLN A 106 9.80 11.43 8.55
N ALA A 107 10.70 10.61 9.08
CA ALA A 107 10.51 9.24 9.47
C ALA A 107 10.34 9.17 11.00
N LYS A 108 9.12 8.92 11.47
CA LYS A 108 8.87 8.68 12.90
C LYS A 108 8.43 7.24 13.14
N ARG A 109 9.14 6.52 14.03
CA ARG A 109 8.78 5.18 14.51
C ARG A 109 7.65 5.19 15.55
N TYR A 110 6.57 5.93 15.31
CA TYR A 110 5.45 5.94 16.25
C TYR A 110 4.63 4.65 16.16
N LYS A 111 4.13 4.17 17.31
CA LYS A 111 3.09 3.13 17.40
C LYS A 111 1.66 3.71 17.34
N ARG A 112 1.53 5.04 17.29
CA ARG A 112 0.27 5.78 17.36
C ARG A 112 0.23 6.81 16.22
N ASN A 113 -0.94 7.42 16.01
CA ASN A 113 -1.18 8.44 14.99
C ASN A 113 -0.16 9.59 15.04
N VAL A 114 0.10 10.18 13.87
CA VAL A 114 0.96 11.36 13.71
C VAL A 114 0.39 12.51 14.55
N GLY A 115 1.16 12.99 15.54
CA GLY A 115 0.79 14.14 16.34
C GLY A 115 1.05 15.47 15.62
N VAL A 116 0.32 16.52 15.99
CA VAL A 116 0.44 17.89 15.44
C VAL A 116 1.87 18.42 15.49
N LYS A 117 2.65 18.03 16.51
CA LYS A 117 4.06 18.42 16.64
C LYS A 117 4.91 17.96 15.44
N ALA A 118 4.75 16.72 14.98
CA ALA A 118 5.51 16.21 13.83
C ALA A 118 5.14 16.94 12.53
N VAL A 119 3.88 17.37 12.42
CA VAL A 119 3.37 18.18 11.31
C VAL A 119 4.01 19.58 11.32
N GLN A 120 4.12 20.20 12.49
CA GLN A 120 4.78 21.50 12.65
C GLN A 120 6.29 21.44 12.39
N GLU A 121 6.95 20.38 12.87
CA GLU A 121 8.39 20.12 12.63
C GLU A 121 8.68 20.06 11.13
N ILE A 122 7.95 19.21 10.39
CA ILE A 122 8.20 19.06 8.95
C ILE A 122 7.80 20.30 8.13
N ALA A 123 6.80 21.06 8.56
CA ALA A 123 6.44 22.34 7.91
C ALA A 123 7.57 23.36 8.01
N SER A 124 8.22 23.40 9.19
CA SER A 124 9.37 24.25 9.44
C SER A 124 10.57 23.81 8.58
N ALA A 125 10.84 22.51 8.54
CA ALA A 125 11.89 21.94 7.69
C ALA A 125 11.66 22.21 6.19
N LYS A 126 10.41 22.10 5.70
CA LYS A 126 10.06 22.43 4.30
C LYS A 126 10.49 23.86 3.93
N SER A 127 10.21 24.81 4.83
CA SER A 127 10.53 26.23 4.64
C SER A 127 12.04 26.46 4.66
N TYR A 128 12.74 25.86 5.62
CA TYR A 128 14.20 25.94 5.76
C TYR A 128 14.92 25.39 4.51
N TYR A 129 14.53 24.20 4.06
CA TYR A 129 15.14 23.54 2.90
C TYR A 129 14.61 24.04 1.54
N LYS A 130 13.62 24.95 1.51
CA LYS A 130 12.98 25.45 0.27
C LYS A 130 12.48 24.30 -0.63
N MET A 131 11.66 23.44 -0.05
CA MET A 131 11.12 22.24 -0.72
C MET A 131 9.66 22.43 -1.15
N ASN A 132 9.28 21.80 -2.26
CA ASN A 132 7.94 21.92 -2.83
C ASN A 132 6.90 21.20 -1.98
N LYS A 133 7.27 20.03 -1.45
CA LYS A 133 6.39 19.14 -0.68
C LYS A 133 7.07 18.68 0.60
N CYS A 134 6.27 18.25 1.56
CA CYS A 134 6.74 17.68 2.81
C CYS A 134 5.90 16.49 3.22
N TRP A 135 6.53 15.39 3.64
CA TRP A 135 5.87 14.15 4.02
C TRP A 135 6.26 13.78 5.46
N VAL A 136 5.31 13.26 6.22
CA VAL A 136 5.59 12.51 7.44
C VAL A 136 5.30 11.05 7.14
N ILE A 137 6.25 10.17 7.44
CA ILE A 137 6.16 8.73 7.27
C ILE A 137 6.20 8.12 8.65
N THR A 138 5.13 7.41 8.99
CA THR A 138 5.07 6.60 10.19
C THR A 138 4.92 5.13 9.84
N LYS A 139 5.28 4.30 10.82
CA LYS A 139 4.83 2.91 10.87
C LYS A 139 3.38 2.91 11.38
N ASN A 140 2.42 2.43 10.60
CA ASN A 140 1.12 2.04 11.15
C ASN A 140 1.19 0.56 11.57
N SER A 141 0.48 0.18 12.65
CA SER A 141 0.53 -1.16 13.25
C SER A 141 0.16 -2.29 12.28
N ASP A 142 -0.60 -1.97 11.23
CA ASP A 142 -1.20 -2.97 10.36
C ASP A 142 -0.69 -2.91 8.92
N PHE A 143 -0.07 -1.80 8.49
CA PHE A 143 0.44 -1.63 7.13
C PHE A 143 1.63 -0.65 7.08
N TYR A 144 2.56 -0.88 6.14
CA TYR A 144 3.47 0.15 5.61
C TYR A 144 2.68 1.14 4.75
N GLU A 145 1.61 1.69 5.31
CA GLU A 145 0.90 2.79 4.69
C GLU A 145 1.73 4.03 4.99
N VAL A 146 2.47 4.48 3.99
CA VAL A 146 3.19 5.76 4.04
C VAL A 146 2.10 6.84 4.08
N SER A 147 1.61 7.17 5.27
CA SER A 147 0.59 8.20 5.45
C SER A 147 1.23 9.57 5.26
N CYS A 148 1.45 9.95 4.01
CA CYS A 148 1.93 11.28 3.70
C CYS A 148 0.86 12.32 4.05
N ILE A 149 1.19 13.25 4.95
CA ILE A 149 0.46 14.50 5.14
C ILE A 149 1.24 15.57 4.39
N GLU A 150 0.78 15.94 3.19
CA GLU A 150 1.32 17.07 2.45
C GLU A 150 0.78 18.37 3.04
N LEU A 151 1.65 19.23 3.57
CA LEU A 151 1.28 20.55 4.07
C LEU A 151 1.40 21.56 2.92
N GLY A 152 0.36 21.56 2.12
CA GLY A 152 -0.02 22.54 1.12
C GLY A 152 -1.54 22.54 1.05
N CYS A 153 -2.15 23.70 0.83
CA CYS A 153 -3.60 23.86 0.75
C CYS A 153 -4.26 22.70 -0.03
N TYR A 154 -5.20 22.00 0.61
CA TYR A 154 -5.98 20.83 0.15
C TYR A 154 -5.31 19.43 0.16
N ARG A 155 -5.75 18.69 1.19
CA ARG A 155 -5.72 17.25 1.47
C ARG A 155 -5.70 16.31 0.25
N TYR A 156 -4.64 15.50 0.13
CA TYR A 156 -4.68 14.24 -0.62
C TYR A 156 -3.98 13.09 0.11
N ARG A 157 -4.61 11.91 -0.02
CA ARG A 157 -4.32 10.62 0.60
C ARG A 157 -3.35 9.83 -0.29
N PHE A 158 -2.31 9.24 0.30
CA PHE A 158 -1.52 8.21 -0.38
C PHE A 158 -2.40 6.95 -0.49
N GLN A 159 -3.04 6.73 -1.64
CA GLN A 159 -3.80 5.51 -1.88
C GLN A 159 -2.82 4.34 -2.07
N SER A 160 -2.62 3.56 -1.01
CA SER A 160 -2.40 2.12 -1.19
C SER A 160 -3.77 1.48 -1.32
N GLY A 161 -3.99 0.70 -2.38
CA GLY A 161 -5.31 0.22 -2.84
C GLY A 161 -6.06 -0.78 -1.94
N TYR A 162 -6.05 -0.63 -0.62
CA TYR A 162 -6.88 -1.40 0.30
C TYR A 162 -7.40 -0.48 1.40
N GLY A 163 -8.68 -0.13 1.29
CA GLY A 163 -9.27 1.02 1.96
C GLY A 163 -9.42 0.88 3.47
N TYR A 164 -9.09 1.97 4.18
CA TYR A 164 -9.66 2.31 5.48
C TYR A 164 -9.84 3.84 5.60
N ASN A 165 -10.84 4.25 6.39
CA ASN A 165 -11.29 5.62 6.56
C ASN A 165 -10.38 6.43 7.50
N VAL A 166 -10.21 7.72 7.22
CA VAL A 166 -9.51 8.65 8.13
C VAL A 166 -10.48 9.76 8.51
N PHE A 167 -10.98 9.68 9.75
CA PHE A 167 -11.63 10.77 10.47
C PHE A 167 -10.58 11.82 10.85
N LEU A 168 -10.92 13.10 10.64
CA LEU A 168 -10.28 14.23 11.30
C LEU A 168 -11.20 14.69 12.43
N GLN A 169 -10.60 15.05 13.56
CA GLN A 169 -11.12 16.10 14.41
C GLN A 169 -10.06 17.21 14.44
#